data_AF-A0A7G8FXL0-F1
#
_entry.id   AF-A0A7G8FXL0-F1
#
_cell.length_a   1.000
_cell.length_b   1.000
_cell.length_c   1.000
_cell.angle_alpha   90.00
_cell.angle_beta   90.00
_cell.angle_gamma   90.00
#
_symmetry.space_group_name_H-M   'P 1'
#
loop_
_entity.id
_entity.type
_entity.pdbx_description
1 polymer ?
#
loop_
_entity_poly.entity_id
_entity_poly.type
_entity_poly.pdbx_seq_one_letter_code
_entity_poly.pdbx_strand_id
1 'polypeptide(L)'
;MPRSNRNDNFIDKSFTVMADLIVKLLPINARAKEAYVYYRDGLSAQNDGDYAEALENYEESLKLEENPIDRGETLKNMAIIYMSNGEEDRALATYQKALDENPKQPSCLKNMGLIYEKRGRTAEEEGRRDDADGWFDQAADVWTQAVRLNPGGYLDIENWLKSSGRSNVDVYF
;
A
#
# COMPACT_ATOMS: atom_id res chain seq x y z
N MET A 1 18.20 22.44 -0.63
CA MET A 1 18.25 23.29 0.58
C MET A 1 18.33 22.38 1.79
N PRO A 2 19.01 22.73 2.89
CA PRO A 2 19.07 21.88 4.07
C PRO A 2 17.68 21.83 4.73
N ARG A 3 17.19 20.60 4.97
CA ARG A 3 15.87 20.30 5.54
C ARG A 3 15.68 21.02 6.89
N SER A 4 14.65 21.86 6.99
CA SER A 4 14.29 22.59 8.20
C SER A 4 13.35 21.74 9.05
N ASN A 5 13.83 21.35 10.24
CA ASN A 5 13.06 21.04 11.46
C ASN A 5 11.55 20.84 11.29
N ARG A 6 11.04 19.59 11.34
CA ARG A 6 9.63 19.42 11.75
C ARG A 6 9.15 18.08 12.31
N ASN A 7 10.03 17.20 12.79
CA ASN A 7 9.67 16.12 13.72
C ASN A 7 10.83 15.74 14.66
N ASP A 8 11.43 16.77 15.28
CA ASP A 8 12.69 16.70 16.02
C ASP A 8 12.57 16.07 17.43
N ASN A 9 11.70 15.06 17.60
CA ASN A 9 11.50 14.39 18.89
C ASN A 9 12.55 13.29 19.12
N PHE A 10 12.81 12.97 20.39
CA PHE A 10 13.83 11.99 20.77
C PHE A 10 13.59 10.61 20.15
N ILE A 11 12.33 10.21 19.99
CA ILE A 11 11.94 8.91 19.45
C ILE A 11 12.33 8.83 17.97
N ASP A 12 11.99 9.84 17.18
CA ASP A 12 12.30 9.93 15.74
C ASP A 12 13.82 9.95 15.49
N LYS A 13 14.57 10.73 16.28
CA LYS A 13 16.04 10.73 16.25
C LYS A 13 16.63 9.37 16.58
N SER A 14 16.06 8.69 17.58
CA SER A 14 16.53 7.35 17.99
C SER A 14 16.30 6.32 16.89
N PHE A 15 15.12 6.33 16.27
CA PHE A 15 14.84 5.44 15.13
C PHE A 15 15.74 5.72 13.93
N THR A 16 15.98 7.00 13.64
CA THR A 16 16.87 7.40 12.54
C THR A 16 18.30 6.93 12.76
N VAL A 17 18.88 7.19 13.93
CA VAL A 17 20.24 6.76 14.27
C VAL A 17 20.36 5.23 14.26
N MET A 18 19.37 4.51 14.79
CA MET A 18 19.39 3.05 14.80
C MET A 18 19.31 2.47 13.38
N ALA A 19 18.46 3.02 12.52
CA ALA A 19 18.35 2.59 11.13
C ALA A 19 19.67 2.85 10.37
N ASP A 20 20.30 4.00 10.57
CA ASP A 20 21.60 4.32 9.96
C ASP A 20 22.70 3.36 10.43
N LEU A 21 22.70 3.00 11.72
CA LEU A 21 23.64 2.03 12.28
C LEU A 21 23.43 0.64 11.67
N ILE A 22 22.17 0.19 11.54
CA ILE A 22 21.82 -1.10 10.93
C ILE A 22 22.31 -1.18 9.48
N VAL A 23 22.05 -0.14 8.67
CA VAL A 23 22.52 -0.06 7.29
C VAL A 23 24.04 -0.13 7.24
N LYS A 24 24.74 0.56 8.14
CA LYS A 24 26.21 0.55 8.18
C LYS A 24 26.77 -0.83 8.53
N LEU A 25 26.16 -1.52 9.49
CA LEU A 25 26.66 -2.77 10.06
C LEU A 25 26.24 -4.03 9.27
N LEU A 26 25.11 -4.00 8.57
CA LEU A 26 24.66 -5.15 7.78
C LEU A 26 25.58 -5.39 6.57
N PRO A 27 25.93 -6.67 6.29
CA PRO A 27 26.73 -7.05 5.12
C PRO A 27 25.88 -7.06 3.85
N ILE A 28 25.13 -5.99 3.61
CA ILE A 28 24.34 -5.76 2.40
C ILE A 28 25.23 -5.07 1.37
N ASN A 29 25.01 -5.34 0.08
CA ASN A 29 25.75 -4.68 -0.98
C ASN A 29 25.45 -3.16 -1.01
N ALA A 30 26.36 -2.36 -1.54
CA ALA A 30 26.22 -0.89 -1.52
C ALA A 30 24.95 -0.39 -2.22
N ARG A 31 24.54 -1.06 -3.31
CA ARG A 31 23.36 -0.73 -4.09
C ARG A 31 22.06 -0.86 -3.29
N ALA A 32 21.89 -1.96 -2.55
CA ALA A 32 20.71 -2.16 -1.71
C ALA A 32 20.71 -1.24 -0.47
N LYS A 33 21.90 -0.85 0.05
CA LYS A 33 21.98 0.21 1.07
C LYS A 33 21.48 1.55 0.53
N GLU A 34 21.87 1.90 -0.69
CA GLU A 34 21.45 3.14 -1.35
C GLU A 34 19.94 3.12 -1.67
N ALA A 35 19.43 2.01 -2.19
CA ALA A 35 18.00 1.80 -2.40
C ALA A 35 17.19 2.03 -1.11
N TYR A 36 17.66 1.44 -0.01
CA TYR A 36 17.02 1.60 1.30
C TYR A 36 17.04 3.05 1.83
N VAL A 37 18.10 3.81 1.57
CA VAL A 37 18.15 5.25 1.93
C VAL A 37 17.06 6.01 1.18
N TYR A 38 16.95 5.83 -0.13
CA TYR A 38 15.88 6.43 -0.92
C TYR A 38 14.49 6.01 -0.43
N TYR A 39 14.28 4.72 -0.14
CA TYR A 39 13.02 4.24 0.43
C TYR A 39 12.66 4.94 1.75
N ARG A 40 13.64 5.12 2.65
CA ARG A 40 13.43 5.80 3.93
C ARG A 40 13.13 7.28 3.77
N ASP A 41 13.84 7.97 2.87
CA ASP A 41 13.55 9.37 2.56
C ASP A 41 12.14 9.52 1.97
N GLY A 42 11.72 8.57 1.13
CA GLY A 42 10.35 8.51 0.61
C GLY A 42 9.30 8.34 1.69
N LEU A 43 9.53 7.44 2.66
CA LEU A 43 8.66 7.27 3.83
C LEU A 43 8.57 8.54 4.69
N SER A 44 9.70 9.23 4.91
CA SER A 44 9.72 10.49 5.66
C SER A 44 8.88 11.55 4.96
N ALA A 45 9.14 11.80 3.68
CA ALA A 45 8.40 12.78 2.89
C ALA A 45 6.90 12.44 2.83
N GLN A 46 6.54 11.15 2.72
CA GLN A 46 5.15 10.71 2.76
C GLN A 46 4.46 11.05 4.09
N ASN A 47 5.15 10.83 5.22
CA ASN A 47 4.61 11.15 6.55
C ASN A 47 4.46 12.66 6.76
N ASP A 48 5.30 13.46 6.11
CA ASP A 48 5.23 14.92 6.14
C ASP A 48 4.18 15.49 5.17
N GLY A 49 3.60 14.63 4.31
CA GLY A 49 2.60 15.00 3.29
C GLY A 49 3.20 15.52 1.98
N ASP A 50 4.53 15.50 1.86
CA ASP A 50 5.28 15.91 0.68
C ASP A 50 5.27 14.80 -0.38
N TYR A 51 4.08 14.49 -0.91
CA TYR A 51 3.83 13.34 -1.78
C TYR A 51 4.64 13.33 -3.08
N ALA A 52 4.96 14.50 -3.64
CA ALA A 52 5.80 14.58 -4.84
C ALA A 52 7.23 14.11 -4.54
N GLU A 53 7.84 14.61 -3.47
CA GLU A 53 9.17 14.20 -3.02
C GLU A 53 9.20 12.72 -2.61
N ALA A 54 8.12 12.24 -1.97
CA ALA A 54 7.99 10.83 -1.62
C ALA A 54 8.02 9.92 -2.86
N LEU A 55 7.26 10.27 -3.90
CA LEU A 55 7.23 9.51 -5.15
C LEU A 55 8.60 9.53 -5.86
N GLU A 56 9.28 10.67 -5.94
CA GLU A 56 10.62 10.76 -6.53
C GLU A 56 11.61 9.84 -5.80
N ASN A 57 11.61 9.86 -4.47
CA ASN A 57 12.48 8.98 -3.68
C ASN A 57 12.14 7.50 -3.86
N TYR A 58 10.85 7.14 -3.92
CA TYR A 58 10.46 5.76 -4.20
C TYR A 58 10.86 5.30 -5.61
N GLU A 59 10.81 6.18 -6.61
CA GLU A 59 11.29 5.86 -7.96
C GLU A 59 12.80 5.60 -7.99
N GLU A 60 13.62 6.41 -7.29
CA GLU A 60 15.05 6.16 -7.17
C GLU A 60 15.34 4.85 -6.42
N SER A 61 14.60 4.56 -5.35
CA SER A 61 14.69 3.27 -4.65
C SER A 61 14.43 2.09 -5.61
N LEU A 62 13.36 2.14 -6.40
CA LEU A 62 12.98 1.06 -7.33
C LEU A 62 13.97 0.84 -8.48
N LYS A 63 14.81 1.83 -8.83
CA LYS A 63 15.89 1.64 -9.81
C LYS A 63 17.04 0.81 -9.24
N LEU A 64 17.25 0.91 -7.93
CA LEU A 64 18.37 0.29 -7.24
C LEU A 64 17.98 -1.04 -6.59
N GLU A 65 16.76 -1.18 -6.10
CA GLU A 65 16.29 -2.38 -5.40
C GLU A 65 16.01 -3.54 -6.37
N GLU A 66 16.53 -4.72 -6.04
CA GLU A 66 16.38 -5.94 -6.82
C GLU A 66 15.52 -6.99 -6.10
N ASN A 67 15.31 -6.86 -4.78
CA ASN A 67 14.49 -7.78 -4.00
C ASN A 67 12.99 -7.57 -4.29
N PRO A 68 12.25 -8.58 -4.79
CA PRO A 68 10.83 -8.43 -5.12
C PRO A 68 9.94 -8.06 -3.92
N ILE A 69 10.31 -8.48 -2.71
CA ILE A 69 9.55 -8.16 -1.50
C ILE A 69 9.65 -6.65 -1.20
N ASP A 70 10.85 -6.10 -1.22
CA ASP A 70 11.11 -4.69 -0.90
C ASP A 70 10.61 -3.76 -2.03
N ARG A 71 10.71 -4.20 -3.28
CA ARG A 71 10.10 -3.54 -4.45
C ARG A 71 8.59 -3.49 -4.33
N GLY A 72 7.97 -4.61 -3.97
CA GLY A 72 6.53 -4.70 -3.73
C GLY A 72 6.05 -3.74 -2.63
N GLU A 73 6.80 -3.63 -1.53
CA GLU A 73 6.50 -2.70 -0.43
C GLU A 73 6.62 -1.22 -0.87
N THR A 74 7.64 -0.89 -1.67
CA THR A 74 7.82 0.45 -2.23
C THR A 74 6.66 0.83 -3.16
N LEU A 75 6.28 -0.07 -4.08
CA LEU A 75 5.14 0.13 -4.98
C LEU A 75 3.82 0.29 -4.23
N LYS A 76 3.58 -0.49 -3.17
CA LYS A 76 2.42 -0.30 -2.30
C LYS A 76 2.37 1.11 -1.71
N ASN A 77 3.49 1.64 -1.22
CA ASN A 77 3.51 2.99 -0.65
C ASN A 77 3.23 4.07 -1.70
N MET A 78 3.76 3.92 -2.92
CA MET A 78 3.41 4.79 -4.06
C MET A 78 1.91 4.72 -4.39
N ALA A 79 1.32 3.53 -4.38
CA ALA A 79 -0.12 3.35 -4.63
C ALA A 79 -1.00 4.01 -3.56
N ILE A 80 -0.57 4.00 -2.30
CA ILE A 80 -1.23 4.73 -1.21
C ILE A 80 -1.21 6.24 -1.50
N ILE A 81 -0.09 6.78 -1.97
CA ILE A 81 0.02 8.20 -2.35
C ILE A 81 -0.93 8.53 -3.51
N TYR A 82 -0.96 7.72 -4.57
CA TYR A 82 -1.90 7.94 -5.68
C TYR A 82 -3.35 7.90 -5.21
N MET A 83 -3.71 7.00 -4.29
CA MET A 83 -5.03 6.97 -3.68
C MET A 83 -5.33 8.27 -2.91
N SER A 84 -4.38 8.78 -2.11
CA SER A 84 -4.51 10.05 -1.38
C SER A 84 -4.68 11.26 -2.31
N ASN A 85 -4.11 11.21 -3.51
CA ASN A 85 -4.28 12.25 -4.54
C ASN A 85 -5.59 12.11 -5.34
N GLY A 86 -6.38 11.06 -5.11
CA GLY A 86 -7.58 10.76 -5.90
C GLY A 86 -7.29 10.11 -7.27
N GLU A 87 -6.04 9.73 -7.54
CA GLU A 87 -5.60 9.05 -8.76
C GLU A 87 -5.90 7.53 -8.67
N GLU A 88 -7.17 7.17 -8.50
CA GLU A 88 -7.60 5.80 -8.18
C GLU A 88 -7.17 4.74 -9.21
N ASP A 89 -7.28 5.02 -10.51
CA ASP A 89 -6.85 4.07 -11.55
C ASP A 89 -5.35 3.80 -11.51
N ARG A 90 -4.56 4.85 -11.23
CA ARG A 90 -3.12 4.73 -11.08
C ARG A 90 -2.77 3.99 -9.79
N ALA A 91 -3.52 4.21 -8.71
CA ALA A 91 -3.39 3.44 -7.47
C ALA A 91 -3.66 1.95 -7.71
N LEU A 92 -4.77 1.58 -8.35
CA LEU A 92 -5.11 0.19 -8.69
C LEU A 92 -4.02 -0.47 -9.53
N ALA A 93 -3.54 0.19 -10.59
CA ALA A 93 -2.47 -0.34 -11.43
C ALA A 93 -1.16 -0.52 -10.65
N THR A 94 -0.86 0.37 -9.71
CA THR A 94 0.36 0.31 -8.90
C THR A 94 0.27 -0.76 -7.79
N TYR A 95 -0.91 -0.93 -7.18
CA TYR A 95 -1.16 -2.06 -6.27
C TYR A 95 -1.02 -3.40 -7.00
N GLN A 96 -1.51 -3.51 -8.23
CA GLN A 96 -1.33 -4.73 -9.02
C GLN A 96 0.15 -5.02 -9.27
N LYS A 97 0.95 -4.01 -9.67
CA LYS A 97 2.41 -4.18 -9.81
C LYS A 97 3.07 -4.61 -8.50
N ALA A 98 2.62 -4.07 -7.36
CA ALA A 98 3.11 -4.48 -6.06
C ALA A 98 2.81 -5.97 -5.77
N LEU A 99 1.62 -6.45 -6.14
CA LEU A 99 1.23 -7.85 -6.02
C LEU A 99 1.95 -8.76 -7.02
N ASP A 100 2.30 -8.26 -8.20
CA ASP A 100 3.09 -9.00 -9.20
C ASP A 100 4.53 -9.24 -8.70
N GLU A 101 5.11 -8.27 -7.99
CA GLU A 101 6.43 -8.40 -7.33
C GLU A 101 6.35 -9.27 -6.06
N ASN A 102 5.36 -9.02 -5.20
CA ASN A 102 5.12 -9.77 -3.96
C ASN A 102 3.62 -10.06 -3.78
N PRO A 103 3.16 -11.28 -4.11
CA PRO A 103 1.76 -11.67 -4.01
C PRO A 103 1.21 -11.73 -2.59
N LYS A 104 2.06 -11.75 -1.55
CA LYS A 104 1.65 -11.90 -0.14
C LYS A 104 1.45 -10.55 0.55
N GLN A 105 0.71 -9.65 -0.09
CA GLN A 105 0.41 -8.32 0.44
C GLN A 105 -1.10 -8.11 0.62
N PRO A 106 -1.69 -8.61 1.73
CA PRO A 106 -3.13 -8.47 1.97
C PRO A 106 -3.59 -7.00 2.09
N SER A 107 -2.70 -6.09 2.49
CA SER A 107 -2.97 -4.65 2.54
C SER A 107 -3.22 -4.03 1.16
N CYS A 108 -2.51 -4.47 0.12
CA CYS A 108 -2.75 -4.04 -1.27
C CYS A 108 -4.16 -4.44 -1.71
N LEU A 109 -4.51 -5.71 -1.53
CA LEU A 109 -5.84 -6.25 -1.86
C LEU A 109 -6.95 -5.55 -1.08
N LYS A 110 -6.75 -5.30 0.22
CA LYS A 110 -7.65 -4.48 1.05
C LYS A 110 -7.90 -3.12 0.40
N ASN A 111 -6.83 -2.39 0.06
CA ASN A 111 -6.95 -1.02 -0.46
C ASN A 111 -7.56 -0.98 -1.87
N MET A 112 -7.26 -1.96 -2.72
CA MET A 112 -7.96 -2.13 -4.01
C MET A 112 -9.46 -2.32 -3.80
N GLY A 113 -9.87 -3.18 -2.85
CA GLY A 113 -11.28 -3.40 -2.56
C GLY A 113 -11.99 -2.16 -2.03
N LEU A 114 -11.31 -1.31 -1.23
CA LEU A 114 -11.85 -0.01 -0.81
C LEU A 114 -12.11 0.93 -1.99
N ILE A 115 -11.25 0.90 -3.01
CA ILE A 115 -11.44 1.69 -4.24
C ILE A 115 -12.67 1.17 -5.01
N TYR A 116 -12.76 -0.15 -5.22
CA TYR A 116 -13.91 -0.74 -5.91
C TYR A 116 -15.22 -0.50 -5.16
N GLU A 117 -15.23 -0.68 -3.85
CA GLU A 117 -16.43 -0.46 -3.04
C GLU A 117 -16.87 1.02 -3.05
N LYS A 118 -15.92 1.97 -3.07
CA LYS A 118 -16.23 3.38 -3.29
C LYS A 118 -16.87 3.62 -4.66
N ARG A 119 -16.32 3.04 -5.74
CA ARG A 119 -16.90 3.15 -7.10
C ARG A 119 -18.30 2.54 -7.17
N GLY A 120 -18.52 1.42 -6.49
CA GLY A 120 -19.82 0.78 -6.37
C GLY A 120 -20.85 1.70 -5.74
N ARG A 121 -20.51 2.32 -4.59
CA ARG A 121 -21.39 3.30 -3.92
C ARG A 121 -21.70 4.51 -4.81
N THR A 122 -20.70 5.07 -5.49
CA THR A 122 -20.93 6.21 -6.40
C THR A 122 -21.85 5.82 -7.57
N ALA A 123 -21.65 4.65 -8.17
CA ALA A 123 -22.53 4.16 -9.22
C ALA A 123 -23.96 3.92 -8.72
N GLU A 124 -24.13 3.42 -7.50
CA GLU A 124 -25.45 3.24 -6.86
C GLU A 124 -26.16 4.58 -6.64
N GLU A 125 -25.46 5.59 -6.12
CA GLU A 125 -25.97 6.97 -5.95
C GLU A 125 -26.42 7.58 -7.28
N GLU A 126 -25.73 7.26 -8.37
CA GLU A 126 -26.07 7.69 -9.73
C GLU A 126 -27.18 6.84 -10.38
N GLY A 127 -27.68 5.80 -9.70
CA GLY A 127 -28.70 4.89 -10.23
C GLY A 127 -28.20 3.87 -11.25
N ARG A 128 -26.88 3.73 -11.41
CA ARG A 128 -26.22 2.76 -12.31
C ARG A 128 -26.02 1.42 -11.60
N ARG A 129 -27.11 0.68 -11.42
CA ARG A 129 -27.12 -0.57 -10.63
C ARG A 129 -26.18 -1.65 -11.17
N ASP A 130 -26.16 -1.90 -12.47
CA ASP A 130 -25.31 -2.93 -13.06
C ASP A 130 -23.82 -2.63 -12.88
N ASP A 131 -23.43 -1.35 -13.03
CA ASP A 131 -22.07 -0.89 -12.76
C ASP A 131 -21.71 -1.05 -11.28
N ALA A 132 -22.64 -0.67 -10.38
CA ALA A 132 -22.46 -0.80 -8.95
C ALA A 132 -22.22 -2.25 -8.53
N ASP A 133 -23.04 -3.19 -9.01
CA ASP A 133 -22.90 -4.61 -8.74
C ASP A 133 -21.55 -5.15 -9.26
N GLY A 134 -21.13 -4.76 -10.46
CA GLY A 134 -19.83 -5.13 -11.00
C GLY A 134 -18.66 -4.66 -10.13
N TRP A 135 -18.71 -3.42 -9.62
CA TRP A 135 -17.69 -2.91 -8.70
C TRP A 135 -17.71 -3.63 -7.34
N PHE A 136 -18.88 -3.93 -6.79
CA PHE A 136 -18.99 -4.67 -5.54
C PHE A 136 -18.49 -6.11 -5.66
N ASP A 137 -18.70 -6.75 -6.81
CA ASP A 137 -18.15 -8.08 -7.08
C ASP A 137 -16.62 -8.05 -7.14
N GLN A 138 -16.03 -7.05 -7.81
CA GLN A 138 -14.58 -6.86 -7.80
C GLN A 138 -14.03 -6.57 -6.40
N ALA A 139 -14.74 -5.78 -5.59
CA ALA A 139 -14.37 -5.54 -4.20
C ALA A 139 -14.37 -6.85 -3.41
N ALA A 140 -15.42 -7.68 -3.56
CA ALA A 140 -15.54 -8.96 -2.89
C ALA A 140 -14.43 -9.94 -3.27
N ASP A 141 -14.02 -9.99 -4.53
CA ASP A 141 -12.95 -10.86 -5.02
C ASP A 141 -11.60 -10.56 -4.37
N VAL A 142 -11.19 -9.28 -4.37
CA VAL A 142 -9.90 -8.89 -3.78
C VAL A 142 -9.93 -8.99 -2.26
N TRP A 143 -11.05 -8.68 -1.62
CA TRP A 143 -11.21 -8.81 -0.18
C TRP A 143 -11.26 -10.26 0.30
N THR A 144 -11.85 -11.16 -0.48
CA THR A 144 -11.78 -12.60 -0.21
C THR A 144 -10.33 -13.08 -0.22
N GLN A 145 -9.52 -12.61 -1.17
CA GLN A 145 -8.08 -12.92 -1.21
C GLN A 145 -7.33 -12.31 -0.02
N ALA A 146 -7.64 -11.07 0.37
CA ALA A 146 -7.04 -10.40 1.53
C ALA A 146 -7.30 -11.17 2.83
N VAL A 147 -8.55 -11.60 3.06
CA VAL A 147 -8.94 -12.40 4.24
C VAL A 147 -8.26 -13.76 4.25
N ARG A 148 -8.12 -14.43 3.09
CA ARG A 148 -7.38 -15.71 3.01
C ARG A 148 -5.91 -15.57 3.40
N LEU A 149 -5.28 -14.45 3.04
CA LEU A 149 -3.88 -14.16 3.39
C LEU A 149 -3.71 -13.71 4.85
N ASN A 150 -4.74 -13.13 5.46
CA ASN A 150 -4.72 -12.65 6.85
C ASN A 150 -6.06 -12.91 7.58
N PRO A 151 -6.38 -14.17 7.92
CA PRO A 151 -7.65 -14.52 8.54
C PRO A 151 -7.85 -13.82 9.90
N GLY A 152 -9.01 -13.22 10.13
CA GLY A 152 -9.32 -12.46 11.35
C GLY A 152 -8.68 -11.08 11.40
N GLY A 153 -7.87 -10.70 10.41
CA GLY A 153 -7.19 -9.41 10.35
C GLY A 153 -8.05 -8.26 9.79
N TYR A 154 -9.19 -8.57 9.15
CA TYR A 154 -10.07 -7.60 8.51
C TYR A 154 -11.55 -7.86 8.83
N LEU A 155 -11.90 -7.75 10.11
CA LEU A 155 -13.26 -8.06 10.60
C LEU A 155 -14.35 -7.21 9.91
N ASP A 156 -14.05 -5.97 9.58
CA ASP A 156 -14.92 -5.08 8.82
C ASP A 156 -15.22 -5.62 7.41
N ILE A 157 -14.17 -6.05 6.70
CA ILE A 157 -14.28 -6.67 5.38
C ILE A 157 -15.03 -8.00 5.45
N GLU A 158 -14.72 -8.84 6.44
CA GLU A 158 -15.41 -10.13 6.63
C GLU A 158 -16.91 -9.92 6.89
N ASN A 159 -17.27 -8.90 7.69
CA ASN A 159 -18.65 -8.54 7.95
C ASN A 159 -19.33 -8.02 6.69
N TRP A 160 -18.65 -7.18 5.91
CA TRP A 160 -19.18 -6.67 4.64
C TRP A 160 -19.44 -7.79 3.63
N LEU A 161 -18.51 -8.75 3.49
CA LEU A 161 -18.68 -9.91 2.61
C LEU A 161 -19.91 -10.74 3.03
N LYS A 162 -20.12 -10.93 4.33
CA LYS A 162 -21.29 -11.65 4.87
C LYS A 162 -22.59 -10.89 4.64
N SER A 163 -22.64 -9.60 4.98
CA SER A 163 -23.87 -8.80 4.90
C SER A 163 -24.30 -8.50 3.46
N SER A 164 -23.34 -8.38 2.54
CA SER A 164 -23.59 -8.19 1.11
C SER A 164 -24.01 -9.47 0.38
N GLY A 165 -23.92 -10.63 1.04
CA GLY A 165 -24.14 -11.93 0.41
C GLY A 165 -23.03 -12.36 -0.55
N ARG A 166 -21.90 -11.65 -0.59
CA ARG A 166 -20.76 -11.90 -1.49
C ARG A 166 -19.65 -12.72 -0.85
N SER A 167 -19.93 -13.33 0.30
CA SER A 167 -19.01 -14.25 0.97
C SER A 167 -18.97 -15.59 0.23
N ASN A 168 -17.97 -15.77 -0.65
CA ASN A 168 -17.66 -17.06 -1.28
C ASN A 168 -16.77 -17.96 -0.42
N VAL A 169 -16.51 -17.57 0.84
CA VAL A 169 -15.74 -18.36 1.80
C VAL A 169 -16.74 -19.01 2.74
N ASP A 170 -16.93 -20.32 2.60
CA ASP A 170 -17.37 -21.16 3.71
C ASP A 170 -16.27 -21.07 4.77
N VAL A 171 -16.34 -20.05 5.63
CA VAL A 171 -15.48 -19.92 6.79
C VAL A 171 -15.95 -20.99 7.78
N TYR A 172 -15.46 -22.21 7.62
CA TYR A 172 -15.51 -23.19 8.71
C TYR A 172 -14.68 -22.60 9.86
N PHE A 173 -15.40 -22.42 10.97
CA PHE A 173 -15.03 -21.85 12.27
C PHE A 173 -13.57 -22.01 12.69
#